data_AF-A0A920BGH1-F1
#
_entry.id   AF-A0A920BGH1-F1
#
_cell.length_a   1.000
_cell.length_b   1.000
_cell.length_c   1.000
_cell.angle_alpha   90.00
_cell.angle_beta   90.00
_cell.angle_gamma   90.00
#
_symmetry.space_group_name_H-M   'P 1'
#
loop_
_entity.id
_entity.type
_entity.pdbx_description
1 polymer ?
#
loop_
_entity_poly.entity_id
_entity_poly.type
_entity_poly.pdbx_seq_one_letter_code
_entity_poly.pdbx_strand_id
1 'polypeptide(L)'
;MALWPGFDRAGIQFRMLNKSRGPAVHGPRAQADRALYRQAIQDILAGYQNLTIIEAAVGDLQIEAGRVTGLITETGDHYLSQAVVLTTGTFLGGVIHLGDERTAAGRIGEPPSNMLAAQLAAYNLPFGGFKKTGPGAARWAPQIGRSGMQPADDPQFRFPP
;
A
#
# COMPACT_ATOMS: atom_id res chain seq x y z
N MET A 1 9.76 -8.11 11.70
CA MET A 1 8.74 -7.66 12.68
C MET A 1 7.44 -7.49 11.93
N ALA A 2 6.49 -8.41 12.12
CA ALA A 2 5.31 -8.53 11.27
C ALA A 2 4.30 -7.40 11.55
N LEU A 3 3.65 -6.87 10.50
CA LEU A 3 2.52 -5.93 10.62
C LEU A 3 1.20 -6.63 11.03
N TRP A 4 1.32 -7.89 11.46
CA TRP A 4 0.23 -8.73 11.97
C TRP A 4 -0.62 -8.09 13.07
N PRO A 5 -0.07 -7.27 14.00
CA PRO A 5 -0.89 -6.59 15.01
C PRO A 5 -1.96 -5.67 14.42
N GLY A 6 -1.78 -5.19 13.18
CA GLY A 6 -2.80 -4.41 12.47
C GLY A 6 -4.04 -5.26 12.13
N PHE A 7 -3.85 -6.51 11.71
CA PHE A 7 -4.96 -7.42 11.42
C PHE A 7 -5.64 -7.94 12.69
N ASP A 8 -4.90 -8.13 13.78
CA ASP A 8 -5.50 -8.51 15.06
C ASP A 8 -6.41 -7.40 15.64
N ARG A 9 -6.05 -6.13 15.41
CA ARG A 9 -6.83 -4.98 15.87
C ARG A 9 -8.01 -4.61 14.96
N ALA A 10 -7.93 -4.94 13.67
CA ALA A 10 -8.90 -4.49 12.66
C ALA A 10 -9.65 -5.64 11.94
N GLY A 11 -9.31 -6.88 12.22
CA GLY A 11 -9.86 -8.05 11.54
C GLY A 11 -11.33 -8.27 11.85
N ILE A 12 -12.12 -8.48 10.80
CA ILE A 12 -13.57 -8.75 10.84
C ILE A 12 -13.84 -10.25 10.66
N GLN A 13 -13.09 -10.90 9.76
CA GLN A 13 -13.28 -12.30 9.40
C GLN A 13 -11.96 -12.95 9.06
N PHE A 14 -11.66 -14.10 9.67
CA PHE A 14 -10.44 -14.88 9.44
C PHE A 14 -10.77 -16.23 8.80
N ARG A 15 -10.05 -16.58 7.72
CA ARG A 15 -10.17 -17.88 7.04
C ARG A 15 -8.82 -18.45 6.59
N MET A 16 -8.66 -19.76 6.74
CA MET A 16 -7.50 -20.48 6.22
C MET A 16 -7.80 -20.97 4.80
N LEU A 17 -7.09 -20.43 3.81
CA LEU A 17 -7.18 -20.93 2.44
C LEU A 17 -6.48 -22.29 2.33
N ASN A 18 -7.00 -23.14 1.44
CA ASN A 18 -6.48 -24.48 1.17
C ASN A 18 -6.41 -25.42 2.38
N LYS A 19 -7.30 -25.24 3.37
CA LYS A 19 -7.35 -26.04 4.60
C LYS A 19 -7.45 -27.56 4.38
N SER A 20 -8.09 -27.99 3.29
CA SER A 20 -8.21 -29.41 2.92
C SER A 20 -6.94 -30.03 2.31
N ARG A 21 -5.93 -29.20 2.00
CA ARG A 21 -4.62 -29.64 1.51
C ARG A 21 -3.59 -29.63 2.65
N GLY A 22 -2.40 -30.15 2.38
CA GLY A 22 -1.34 -30.22 3.39
C GLY A 22 -0.95 -28.84 3.97
N PRO A 23 -0.43 -28.79 5.21
CA PRO A 23 -0.10 -27.52 5.90
C PRO A 23 0.82 -26.58 5.12
N ALA A 24 1.70 -27.13 4.28
CA ALA A 24 2.64 -26.35 3.47
C ALA A 24 1.99 -25.38 2.47
N VAL A 25 0.70 -25.57 2.12
CA VAL A 25 -0.02 -24.71 1.17
C VAL A 25 -1.14 -23.89 1.83
N HIS A 26 -1.19 -23.88 3.16
CA HIS A 26 -2.15 -23.11 3.94
C HIS A 26 -1.86 -21.61 3.80
N GLY A 27 -2.90 -20.83 3.48
CA GLY A 27 -2.79 -19.39 3.26
C GLY A 27 -3.72 -18.63 4.21
N PRO A 28 -3.23 -18.06 5.32
CA PRO A 28 -4.08 -17.29 6.23
C PRO A 28 -4.59 -16.03 5.54
N ARG A 29 -5.90 -15.79 5.61
CA ARG A 29 -6.55 -14.61 5.05
C ARG A 29 -7.46 -13.97 6.08
N ALA A 30 -7.46 -12.64 6.13
CA ALA A 30 -8.45 -11.89 6.87
C ALA A 30 -9.12 -10.81 6.00
N GLN A 31 -10.39 -10.55 6.30
CA GLN A 31 -11.04 -9.29 5.98
C GLN A 31 -10.80 -8.35 7.16
N ALA A 32 -10.44 -7.10 6.89
CA ALA A 32 -10.20 -6.09 7.91
C ALA A 32 -11.01 -4.83 7.63
N ASP A 33 -11.44 -4.16 8.70
CA ASP A 33 -11.97 -2.81 8.61
C ASP A 33 -10.87 -1.86 8.16
N ARG A 34 -11.10 -1.17 7.05
CA ARG A 34 -10.08 -0.30 6.43
C ARG A 34 -9.68 0.87 7.34
N ALA A 35 -10.62 1.43 8.10
CA ALA A 35 -10.37 2.57 8.97
C ALA A 35 -9.59 2.14 10.22
N LEU A 36 -10.04 1.06 10.88
CA LEU A 36 -9.34 0.51 12.04
C LEU A 36 -7.94 0.02 11.68
N TYR A 37 -7.78 -0.62 10.51
CA TYR A 37 -6.47 -1.08 10.06
C TYR A 37 -5.52 0.10 9.83
N ARG A 38 -5.99 1.18 9.18
CA ARG A 38 -5.19 2.40 9.00
C ARG A 38 -4.73 2.97 10.35
N GLN A 39 -5.66 3.13 11.30
CA GLN A 39 -5.35 3.67 12.62
C GLN A 39 -4.34 2.78 13.36
N ALA A 40 -4.57 1.47 13.39
CA ALA A 40 -3.68 0.52 14.06
C ALA A 40 -2.24 0.60 13.52
N ILE A 41 -2.06 0.74 12.21
CA ILE A 41 -0.73 0.90 11.61
C ILE A 41 -0.10 2.24 11.99
N GLN A 42 -0.85 3.33 12.00
CA GLN A 42 -0.33 4.63 12.44
C GLN A 42 0.12 4.59 13.90
N ASP A 43 -0.66 3.98 14.79
CA ASP A 43 -0.31 3.82 16.21
C ASP A 43 0.97 2.98 16.39
N ILE A 44 1.11 1.90 15.61
CA ILE A 44 2.31 1.07 15.63
C ILE A 44 3.52 1.87 15.17
N LEU A 45 3.39 2.65 14.09
CA LEU A 45 4.49 3.46 13.57
C LEU A 45 4.90 4.56 14.55
N ALA A 46 3.93 5.21 15.21
CA ALA A 46 4.19 6.25 16.21
C ALA A 46 4.95 5.73 17.44
N GLY A 47 4.94 4.41 17.71
CA GLY A 47 5.65 3.80 18.81
C GLY A 47 7.16 3.57 18.60
N TYR A 48 7.68 3.74 17.38
CA TYR A 48 9.11 3.51 17.11
C TYR A 48 9.96 4.73 17.47
N GLN A 49 10.92 4.55 18.37
CA GLN A 49 11.77 5.64 18.90
C GLN A 49 12.66 6.33 17.86
N ASN A 50 13.03 5.65 16.77
CA ASN A 50 13.94 6.16 15.73
C ASN A 50 13.22 6.37 14.37
N LEU A 51 11.90 6.56 14.40
CA LEU A 51 11.11 6.81 13.20
C LEU A 51 10.50 8.21 13.26
N THR A 52 10.89 9.05 12.31
CA THR A 52 10.23 10.33 12.07
C THR A 52 9.31 10.19 10.87
N ILE A 53 8.04 10.55 11.03
CA ILE A 53 7.06 10.56 9.94
C ILE A 53 6.86 12.00 9.50
N ILE A 54 7.09 12.26 8.21
CA ILE A 54 6.94 13.57 7.60
C ILE A 54 5.95 13.43 6.45
N GLU A 55 4.90 14.25 6.47
CA GLU A 55 3.94 14.34 5.38
C GLU A 55 4.47 15.34 4.34
N ALA A 56 5.11 14.81 3.29
CA ALA A 56 5.60 15.61 2.18
C ALA A 56 5.65 14.78 0.89
N ALA A 57 5.41 15.43 -0.25
CA ALA A 57 5.64 14.83 -1.55
C ALA A 57 7.14 14.93 -1.89
N VAL A 58 7.76 13.80 -2.22
CA VAL A 58 9.16 13.77 -2.68
C VAL A 58 9.19 14.09 -4.17
N GLY A 59 9.98 15.08 -4.55
CA GLY A 59 10.14 15.53 -5.93
C GLY A 59 11.40 15.00 -6.62
N ASP A 60 12.50 14.80 -5.87
CA ASP A 60 13.78 14.34 -6.43
C ASP A 60 14.64 13.60 -5.38
N LEU A 61 15.64 12.88 -5.86
CA LEU A 61 16.72 12.28 -5.07
C LEU A 61 18.01 13.09 -5.26
N GLN A 62 18.73 13.35 -4.18
CA GLN A 62 20.05 13.94 -4.27
C GLN A 62 21.07 12.82 -4.49
N ILE A 63 21.82 12.90 -5.60
CA ILE A 63 22.82 11.90 -5.99
C ILE A 63 24.15 12.61 -6.24
N GLU A 64 25.18 12.22 -5.50
CA GLU A 64 26.54 12.72 -5.65
C GLU A 64 27.49 11.56 -5.95
N ALA A 65 28.31 11.69 -6.99
CA ALA A 65 29.26 10.65 -7.41
C ALA A 65 28.65 9.24 -7.53
N GLY A 66 27.40 9.15 -8.01
CA GLY A 66 26.68 7.88 -8.18
C GLY A 66 26.08 7.30 -6.89
N ARG A 67 26.05 8.06 -5.79
CA ARG A 67 25.54 7.64 -4.50
C ARG A 67 24.47 8.59 -3.98
N VAL A 68 23.38 8.06 -3.44
CA VAL A 68 22.33 8.87 -2.84
C VAL A 68 22.85 9.56 -1.58
N THR A 69 22.63 10.85 -1.47
CA THR A 69 22.99 11.69 -0.31
C THR A 69 21.77 12.29 0.40
N GLY A 70 20.58 12.18 -0.22
CA GLY A 70 19.35 12.73 0.34
C GLY A 70 18.18 12.72 -0.64
N LEU A 71 17.16 13.51 -0.32
CA LEU A 71 15.98 13.75 -1.15
C LEU A 71 15.56 15.22 -1.05
N ILE A 72 14.81 15.66 -2.07
CA ILE A 72 14.23 16.99 -2.17
C ILE A 72 12.71 16.83 -2.28
N THR A 73 11.94 17.54 -1.46
CA THR A 73 10.48 17.56 -1.56
C THR A 73 10.02 18.45 -2.72
N GLU A 74 8.77 18.30 -3.14
CA GLU A 74 8.16 19.20 -4.14
C GLU A 74 8.06 20.65 -3.64
N THR A 75 8.11 20.87 -2.32
CA THR A 75 8.20 22.19 -1.68
C THR A 75 9.62 22.78 -1.65
N GLY A 76 10.64 21.98 -1.99
CA GLY A 76 12.05 22.40 -2.00
C GLY A 76 12.81 22.13 -0.69
N ASP A 77 12.23 21.41 0.26
CA ASP A 77 12.91 21.03 1.50
C ASP A 77 13.90 19.89 1.24
N HIS A 78 15.07 19.97 1.87
CA HIS A 78 16.15 19.01 1.72
C HIS A 78 16.27 18.09 2.94
N TYR A 79 16.35 16.78 2.70
CA TYR A 79 16.54 15.78 3.75
C TYR A 79 17.74 14.91 3.40
N LEU A 80 18.77 14.96 4.25
CA LEU A 80 19.97 14.13 4.08
C LEU A 80 19.71 12.69 4.51
N SER A 81 20.20 11.74 3.72
CA SER A 81 20.15 10.33 4.05
C SER A 81 21.27 9.54 3.38
N GLN A 82 21.75 8.51 4.06
CA GLN A 82 22.76 7.59 3.51
C GLN A 82 22.15 6.51 2.59
N ALA A 83 20.83 6.30 2.68
CA ALA A 83 20.10 5.33 1.89
C ALA A 83 18.64 5.77 1.74
N VAL A 84 18.04 5.46 0.59
CA VAL A 84 16.63 5.75 0.31
C VAL A 84 15.94 4.48 -0.17
N VAL A 85 14.77 4.18 0.41
CA VAL A 85 13.91 3.08 -0.02
C VAL A 85 12.65 3.69 -0.63
N LEU A 86 12.41 3.43 -1.92
CA LEU A 86 11.24 3.92 -2.64
C LEU A 86 10.08 2.94 -2.54
N THR A 87 8.96 3.37 -1.94
CA THR A 87 7.73 2.58 -1.82
C THR A 87 6.52 3.36 -2.35
N THR A 88 6.65 3.95 -3.54
CA THR A 88 5.67 4.87 -4.15
C THR A 88 4.34 4.22 -4.53
N GLY A 89 4.24 2.88 -4.49
CA GLY A 89 3.00 2.16 -4.78
C GLY A 89 2.48 2.45 -6.19
N THR A 90 1.23 2.92 -6.29
CA THR A 90 0.59 3.26 -7.57
C THR A 90 0.72 4.74 -7.95
N PHE A 91 1.48 5.54 -7.18
CA PHE A 91 1.54 7.00 -7.35
C PHE A 91 2.54 7.45 -8.41
N LEU A 92 3.67 6.73 -8.55
CA LEU A 92 4.75 7.13 -9.44
C LEU A 92 4.29 7.11 -10.90
N GLY A 93 4.14 8.28 -11.52
CA GLY A 93 3.59 8.43 -12.86
C GLY A 93 2.18 7.81 -13.02
N GLY A 94 1.40 7.78 -11.94
CA GLY A 94 0.11 7.08 -11.88
C GLY A 94 -0.94 7.66 -12.82
N VAL A 95 -1.64 6.77 -13.54
CA VAL A 95 -2.77 7.11 -14.42
C VAL A 95 -3.91 6.14 -14.16
N ILE A 96 -5.10 6.69 -13.85
CA ILE A 96 -6.34 5.94 -13.78
C ILE A 96 -6.94 5.84 -15.18
N HIS A 97 -7.31 4.63 -15.56
CA HIS A 97 -8.03 4.35 -16.80
C HIS A 97 -9.48 3.98 -16.48
N LEU A 98 -10.44 4.74 -17.01
CA LEU A 98 -11.87 4.46 -16.89
C LEU A 98 -12.48 4.40 -18.30
N GLY A 99 -12.60 3.19 -18.85
CA GLY A 99 -12.91 3.03 -20.27
C GLY A 99 -11.84 3.72 -21.12
N ASP A 100 -12.26 4.70 -21.92
CA ASP A 100 -11.38 5.51 -22.76
C ASP A 100 -10.81 6.74 -22.03
N GLU A 101 -11.39 7.11 -20.89
CA GLU A 101 -10.93 8.24 -20.10
C GLU A 101 -9.64 7.90 -19.34
N ARG A 102 -8.72 8.88 -19.32
CA ARG A 102 -7.44 8.77 -18.62
C ARG A 102 -7.27 9.98 -17.73
N THR A 103 -7.02 9.74 -16.45
CA THR A 103 -6.81 10.81 -15.46
C THR A 103 -5.51 10.56 -14.71
N ALA A 104 -4.63 11.56 -14.68
CA ALA A 104 -3.38 11.48 -13.91
C ALA A 104 -3.70 11.48 -12.41
N ALA A 105 -3.42 10.36 -11.74
CA ALA A 105 -3.79 10.13 -10.35
C ALA A 105 -3.08 8.88 -9.82
N GLY A 106 -2.59 8.94 -8.58
CA GLY A 106 -2.06 7.74 -7.90
C GLY A 106 -3.18 6.85 -7.35
N ARG A 107 -4.24 7.49 -6.86
CA ARG A 107 -5.52 6.90 -6.42
C ARG A 107 -6.64 7.89 -6.72
N ILE A 108 -7.89 7.43 -6.70
CA ILE A 108 -9.05 8.31 -6.91
C ILE A 108 -9.00 9.45 -5.88
N GLY A 109 -8.88 10.70 -6.35
CA GLY A 109 -8.80 11.89 -5.51
C GLY A 109 -7.41 12.24 -4.97
N GLU A 110 -6.37 11.45 -5.28
CA GLU A 110 -5.00 11.69 -4.81
C GLU A 110 -4.05 11.90 -6.01
N PRO A 111 -3.26 13.00 -6.03
CA PRO A 111 -2.41 13.32 -7.17
C PRO A 111 -1.27 12.30 -7.36
N PRO A 112 -0.76 12.13 -8.59
CA PRO A 112 0.38 11.26 -8.85
C PRO A 112 1.72 11.94 -8.52
N SER A 113 2.76 11.14 -8.24
CA SER A 113 4.13 11.63 -8.04
C SER A 113 4.85 11.81 -9.37
N ASN A 114 4.47 12.84 -10.13
CA ASN A 114 4.99 13.08 -11.48
C ASN A 114 6.41 13.64 -11.50
N MET A 115 6.74 14.55 -10.56
CA MET A 115 8.07 15.15 -10.49
C MET A 115 9.14 14.08 -10.26
N LEU A 116 8.92 13.24 -9.25
CA LEU A 116 9.82 12.12 -8.95
C LEU A 116 9.93 11.13 -10.11
N ALA A 117 8.83 10.84 -10.81
CA ALA A 117 8.86 9.94 -11.96
C ALA A 117 9.74 10.48 -13.10
N ALA A 118 9.65 11.79 -13.38
CA ALA A 118 10.48 12.43 -14.39
C ALA A 118 11.97 12.39 -14.01
N GLN A 119 12.29 12.67 -12.74
CA GLN A 119 13.69 12.63 -12.27
C GLN A 119 14.26 11.20 -12.31
N LEU A 120 13.50 10.20 -11.88
CA LEU A 120 13.93 8.81 -11.94
C LEU A 120 14.17 8.32 -13.38
N ALA A 121 13.36 8.78 -14.34
CA ALA A 121 13.58 8.50 -15.75
C ALA A 121 14.87 9.14 -16.27
N ALA A 122 15.23 10.33 -15.79
CA ALA A 122 16.48 11.01 -16.16
C ALA A 122 17.74 10.27 -15.66
N TYR A 123 17.65 9.51 -14.57
CA TYR A 123 18.75 8.66 -14.08
C TYR A 123 18.99 7.40 -14.93
N ASN A 124 18.31 7.24 -16.06
CA ASN A 124 18.47 6.14 -17.02
C ASN A 124 18.34 4.74 -16.38
N LEU A 125 17.51 4.64 -15.35
CA LEU A 125 17.18 3.40 -14.68
C LEU A 125 16.16 2.61 -15.50
N PRO A 126 16.20 1.26 -15.50
CA PRO A 126 15.18 0.46 -16.15
C PRO A 126 13.80 0.76 -15.53
N PHE A 127 12.90 1.33 -16.33
CA PHE A 127 11.58 1.74 -15.89
C PHE A 127 10.49 0.98 -16.64
N GLY A 128 9.46 0.51 -15.94
CA GLY A 128 8.36 -0.25 -16.52
C GLY A 128 7.04 0.01 -15.79
N GLY A 129 5.95 0.20 -16.55
CA GLY A 129 4.63 0.45 -16.01
C GLY A 129 3.84 -0.85 -15.74
N PHE A 130 3.14 -0.91 -14.61
CA PHE A 130 2.21 -1.99 -14.29
C PHE A 130 0.81 -1.45 -14.07
N LYS A 131 -0.19 -2.14 -14.64
CA LYS A 131 -1.61 -1.84 -14.41
C LYS A 131 -2.17 -2.77 -13.34
N LYS A 132 -2.95 -2.23 -12.42
CA LYS A 132 -3.76 -3.00 -11.47
C LYS A 132 -5.20 -2.48 -11.52
N THR A 133 -6.17 -3.39 -11.47
CA THR A 133 -7.59 -3.07 -11.63
C THR A 133 -8.42 -3.76 -10.55
N GLY A 134 -9.46 -3.07 -10.07
CA GLY A 134 -10.50 -3.67 -9.24
C GLY A 134 -11.67 -2.69 -9.07
N PRO A 135 -12.91 -3.03 -9.49
CA PRO A 135 -14.06 -2.18 -9.24
C PRO A 135 -14.41 -2.17 -7.75
N GLY A 136 -14.72 -0.99 -7.20
CA GLY A 136 -15.32 -0.90 -5.87
C GLY A 136 -16.77 -1.38 -5.93
N ALA A 137 -17.13 -2.42 -5.17
CA ALA A 137 -18.51 -2.87 -5.09
C ALA A 137 -19.32 -1.95 -4.15
N ALA A 138 -20.51 -1.54 -4.57
CA ALA A 138 -21.43 -0.79 -3.72
C ALA A 138 -21.88 -1.65 -2.53
N ARG A 139 -21.91 -1.05 -1.33
CA ARG A 139 -22.26 -1.71 -0.05
C ARG A 139 -23.66 -2.35 -0.06
N TRP A 140 -24.56 -1.85 -0.90
CA TRP A 140 -25.90 -2.38 -1.10
C TRP A 140 -26.10 -2.74 -2.57
N ALA A 141 -25.58 -3.89 -2.98
CA ALA A 141 -26.07 -4.55 -4.17
C ALA A 141 -27.42 -5.20 -3.81
N PRO A 142 -28.53 -4.91 -4.52
CA PRO A 142 -29.86 -5.47 -4.23
C PRO A 142 -29.96 -7.00 -4.37
N GLN A 143 -28.86 -7.66 -4.75
CA GLN A 143 -28.77 -9.09 -5.05
C GLN A 143 -27.98 -9.89 -4.01
N ILE A 144 -27.53 -9.29 -2.89
CA ILE A 144 -26.76 -10.00 -1.84
C ILE A 144 -27.55 -11.21 -1.29
N GLY A 145 -28.88 -11.14 -1.22
CA GLY A 145 -29.71 -12.28 -0.80
C GLY A 145 -29.72 -13.48 -1.75
N ARG A 146 -29.14 -13.36 -2.95
CA ARG A 146 -29.00 -14.46 -3.92
C ARG A 146 -27.63 -15.16 -3.84
N SER A 147 -26.68 -14.63 -3.07
CA SER A 147 -25.37 -15.27 -2.88
C SER A 147 -25.33 -16.06 -1.57
N GLY A 148 -24.58 -17.16 -1.56
CA GLY A 148 -24.36 -17.94 -0.34
C GLY A 148 -23.37 -17.22 0.60
N MET A 149 -23.75 -17.08 1.88
CA MET A 149 -22.86 -16.54 2.91
C MET A 149 -21.64 -17.44 3.10
N GLN A 150 -20.46 -16.84 3.21
CA GLN A 150 -19.21 -17.52 3.50
C GLN A 150 -18.72 -17.07 4.88
N PRO A 151 -18.93 -17.86 5.95
CA PRO A 151 -18.57 -17.47 7.32
C PRO A 151 -17.07 -17.56 7.59
N ALA A 152 -16.64 -17.02 8.74
CA ALA A 152 -15.29 -17.22 9.27
C ALA A 152 -15.04 -18.70 9.61
N ASP A 153 -13.77 -19.07 9.73
CA ASP A 153 -13.42 -20.37 10.30
C ASP A 153 -13.67 -20.36 11.83
N ASP A 154 -14.07 -21.51 12.40
CA ASP A 154 -14.28 -21.71 13.83
C ASP A 154 -13.49 -22.97 14.29
N PRO A 155 -12.56 -22.87 15.28
CA PRO A 155 -12.10 -21.63 15.91
C PRO A 155 -11.36 -20.72 14.92
N GLN A 156 -11.48 -19.41 15.13
CA GLN A 156 -10.73 -18.44 14.34
C GLN A 156 -9.24 -18.59 14.65
N PHE A 157 -8.41 -18.76 13.62
CA PHE A 157 -6.96 -18.69 13.79
C PHE A 157 -6.55 -17.24 13.99
N ARG A 158 -5.47 -17.04 14.74
CA ARG A 158 -4.76 -15.76 14.79
C ARG A 158 -3.52 -15.82 13.93
N PHE A 159 -3.22 -14.67 13.39
CA PHE A 159 -2.01 -14.37 12.69
C PHE A 159 -0.83 -14.51 13.69
N PRO A 160 0.21 -15.32 13.41
CA PRO A 160 1.33 -15.55 14.35
C PRO A 160 2.17 -14.27 14.61
N PRO A 161 2.64 -14.03 15.85
CA PRO A 161 3.37 -12.81 16.21
C PRO A 161 4.66 -12.57 15.40
#